data_AF-A0A416Z8M5-F1
#
_entry.id   AF-A0A416Z8M5-F1
#
_cell.length_a   1.000
_cell.length_b   1.000
_cell.length_c   1.000
_cell.angle_alpha   90.00
_cell.angle_beta   90.00
_cell.angle_gamma   90.00
#
_symmetry.space_group_name_H-M   'P 1'
#
loop_
_entity.id
_entity.type
_entity.pdbx_description
1 polymer ?
#
loop_
_entity_poly.entity_id
_entity_poly.type
_entity_poly.pdbx_seq_one_letter_code
_entity_poly.pdbx_strand_id
1 'polypeptide(L)'
;MNDVLHGFQNVCDKNALQENLTFIALYIGLYESFADTVESHVESFFCNDAFLDKNGKIRYKPSEEYVEEIKNRSVDDKGNHNTLKSTMLWFVENGALTQDDYRLFLELKQLRNSFAHKMTKYLWSGLYEEHAKALGDLLSLYRKIERWWIVEIEIPIAGNDVPEGYDADGVTSGILLTFDMMINTLYNGKSEDYLQIIRDLQTKDRGI
;
A
#
# COMPACT_ATOMS: atom_id res chain seq x y z
N MET A 1 -14.40 31.06 18.48
CA MET A 1 -14.46 32.05 17.38
C MET A 1 -13.22 31.93 16.50
N ASN A 2 -12.01 31.89 17.08
CA ASN A 2 -10.76 31.64 16.33
C ASN A 2 -10.77 30.30 15.57
N ASP A 3 -11.21 29.20 16.19
CA ASP A 3 -11.21 27.88 15.53
C ASP A 3 -12.16 27.79 14.33
N VAL A 4 -13.27 28.55 14.37
CA VAL A 4 -14.23 28.60 13.27
C VAL A 4 -13.65 29.39 12.09
N LEU A 5 -13.01 30.53 12.36
CA LEU A 5 -12.35 31.33 11.34
C LEU A 5 -11.16 30.60 10.73
N HIS A 6 -10.40 29.84 11.53
CA HIS A 6 -9.30 29.02 11.03
C HIS A 6 -9.79 27.89 10.11
N GLY A 7 -10.89 27.23 10.46
CA GLY A 7 -11.47 26.22 9.57
C GLY A 7 -11.94 26.78 8.23
N PHE A 8 -12.56 27.97 8.23
CA PHE A 8 -12.87 28.66 6.98
C PHE A 8 -11.61 29.05 6.20
N GLN A 9 -10.52 29.46 6.84
CA GLN A 9 -9.25 29.71 6.17
C GLN A 9 -8.73 28.46 5.47
N ASN A 10 -8.71 27.30 6.14
CA ASN A 10 -8.23 26.04 5.55
C ASN A 10 -9.03 25.61 4.32
N VAL A 11 -10.35 25.87 4.31
CA VAL A 11 -11.23 25.50 3.20
C VAL A 11 -11.25 26.55 2.08
N CYS A 12 -11.03 27.83 2.40
CA CYS A 12 -11.06 28.92 1.40
C CYS A 12 -9.69 29.24 0.81
N ASP A 13 -8.58 28.86 1.44
CA ASP A 13 -7.26 28.91 0.84
C ASP A 13 -7.11 27.76 -0.17
N LYS A 14 -6.97 28.15 -1.45
CA LYS A 14 -6.86 27.19 -2.55
C LYS A 14 -5.69 26.22 -2.37
N ASN A 15 -4.52 26.71 -1.94
CA ASN A 15 -3.33 25.89 -1.84
C ASN A 15 -3.47 24.90 -0.67
N ALA A 16 -3.89 25.38 0.50
CA ALA A 16 -4.12 24.53 1.66
C ALA A 16 -5.18 23.44 1.38
N LEU A 17 -6.29 23.82 0.73
CA LEU A 17 -7.33 22.87 0.36
C LEU A 17 -6.81 21.81 -0.63
N GLN A 18 -6.07 22.24 -1.67
CA GLN A 18 -5.50 21.32 -2.66
C GLN A 18 -4.49 20.37 -2.02
N GLU A 19 -3.56 20.88 -1.21
CA GLU A 19 -2.56 20.06 -0.50
C GLU A 19 -3.21 19.01 0.39
N ASN A 20 -4.22 19.40 1.18
CA ASN A 20 -4.94 18.47 2.06
C ASN A 20 -5.70 17.40 1.27
N LEU A 21 -6.40 17.77 0.18
CA LEU A 21 -7.10 16.81 -0.68
C LEU A 21 -6.13 15.85 -1.38
N THR A 22 -5.03 16.36 -1.92
CA THR A 22 -3.98 15.56 -2.55
C THR A 22 -3.39 14.57 -1.56
N PHE A 23 -3.04 15.02 -0.35
CA PHE A 23 -2.48 14.14 0.68
C PHE A 23 -3.47 13.02 1.07
N ILE A 24 -4.73 13.38 1.33
CA ILE A 24 -5.76 12.40 1.71
C ILE A 24 -5.97 11.38 0.58
N ALA A 25 -6.06 11.84 -0.67
CA ALA A 25 -6.21 10.97 -1.82
C ALA A 25 -5.01 10.02 -1.98
N LEU A 26 -3.79 10.53 -1.81
CA LEU A 26 -2.56 9.74 -1.88
C LEU A 26 -2.52 8.67 -0.77
N TYR A 27 -2.84 9.06 0.48
CA TYR A 27 -2.85 8.12 1.61
C TYR A 27 -3.89 7.02 1.40
N ILE A 28 -5.12 7.37 1.00
CA ILE A 28 -6.17 6.38 0.71
C ILE A 28 -5.72 5.47 -0.44
N GLY A 29 -5.21 6.04 -1.53
CA GLY A 29 -4.74 5.26 -2.69
C GLY A 29 -3.61 4.29 -2.34
N LEU A 30 -2.63 4.73 -1.55
CA LEU A 30 -1.55 3.88 -1.04
C LEU A 30 -2.10 2.77 -0.14
N TYR A 31 -3.03 3.10 0.76
CA TYR A 31 -3.62 2.11 1.66
C TYR A 31 -4.43 1.05 0.91
N GLU A 32 -5.28 1.44 -0.04
CA GLU A 32 -6.06 0.47 -0.82
C GLU A 32 -5.14 -0.41 -1.67
N SER A 33 -4.11 0.17 -2.29
CA SER A 33 -3.11 -0.63 -3.02
C SER A 33 -2.36 -1.59 -2.10
N PHE A 34 -1.94 -1.15 -0.92
CA PHE A 34 -1.34 -2.00 0.10
C PHE A 34 -2.28 -3.17 0.47
N ALA A 35 -3.54 -2.87 0.78
CA ALA A 35 -4.49 -3.89 1.20
C ALA A 35 -4.75 -4.92 0.09
N ASP A 36 -5.00 -4.44 -1.13
CA ASP A 36 -5.26 -5.29 -2.30
C ASP A 36 -4.06 -6.20 -2.61
N THR A 37 -2.84 -5.65 -2.61
CA THR A 37 -1.62 -6.42 -2.90
C THR A 37 -1.38 -7.48 -1.83
N VAL A 38 -1.45 -7.10 -0.55
CA VAL A 38 -1.21 -8.02 0.58
C VAL A 38 -2.23 -9.16 0.59
N GLU A 39 -3.52 -8.88 0.36
CA GLU A 39 -4.54 -9.93 0.23
C GLU A 39 -4.30 -10.80 -1.00
N SER A 40 -3.99 -10.20 -2.15
CA SER A 40 -3.77 -10.91 -3.41
C SER A 40 -2.59 -11.87 -3.33
N HIS A 41 -1.51 -11.49 -2.65
CA HIS A 41 -0.34 -12.34 -2.45
C HIS A 41 -0.73 -13.65 -1.77
N VAL A 42 -1.33 -13.56 -0.58
CA VAL A 42 -1.73 -14.73 0.20
C VAL A 42 -2.84 -15.52 -0.50
N GLU A 43 -3.81 -14.86 -1.15
CA GLU A 43 -4.83 -15.54 -1.96
C GLU A 43 -4.19 -16.35 -3.10
N SER A 44 -3.22 -15.78 -3.81
CA SER A 44 -2.52 -16.44 -4.92
C SER A 44 -1.68 -17.62 -4.45
N PHE A 45 -1.03 -17.50 -3.29
CA PHE A 45 -0.19 -18.55 -2.71
C PHE A 45 -1.01 -19.79 -2.32
N PHE A 46 -2.19 -19.57 -1.74
CA PHE A 46 -3.11 -20.67 -1.44
C PHE A 46 -3.98 -21.07 -2.63
N CYS A 47 -3.74 -20.58 -3.84
CA CYS A 47 -4.58 -20.91 -4.97
C CYS A 47 -4.19 -22.25 -5.61
N ASN A 48 -5.18 -23.12 -5.79
CA ASN A 48 -5.01 -24.40 -6.48
C ASN A 48 -5.27 -24.32 -7.99
N ASP A 49 -5.97 -23.29 -8.47
CA ASP A 49 -6.36 -23.14 -9.88
C ASP A 49 -6.72 -21.68 -10.24
N ALA A 50 -6.23 -21.21 -11.38
CA ALA A 50 -6.48 -19.88 -11.89
C ALA A 50 -7.31 -19.93 -13.18
N PHE A 51 -8.36 -19.11 -13.27
CA PHE A 51 -9.26 -19.05 -14.42
C PHE A 51 -9.43 -17.61 -14.91
N LEU A 52 -9.74 -17.44 -16.19
CA LEU A 52 -10.15 -16.13 -16.73
C LEU A 52 -11.65 -15.93 -16.49
N ASP A 53 -12.03 -14.81 -15.89
CA ASP A 53 -13.43 -14.42 -15.84
C ASP A 53 -13.94 -13.98 -17.22
N LYS A 54 -15.25 -13.72 -17.30
CA LYS A 54 -15.92 -13.29 -18.55
C LYS A 54 -15.36 -12.01 -19.18
N ASN A 55 -14.54 -11.25 -18.44
CA ASN A 55 -13.89 -10.03 -18.91
C ASN A 55 -12.39 -10.25 -19.21
N GLY A 56 -11.90 -11.49 -19.19
CA GLY A 56 -10.50 -11.83 -19.42
C GLY A 56 -9.58 -11.51 -18.24
N LYS A 57 -10.12 -11.30 -17.03
CA LYS A 57 -9.30 -11.09 -15.82
C LYS A 57 -8.99 -12.44 -15.16
N ILE A 58 -7.71 -12.68 -14.83
CA ILE A 58 -7.30 -13.83 -14.02
C ILE A 58 -7.98 -13.75 -12.65
N ARG A 59 -8.59 -14.86 -12.24
CA ARG A 59 -9.23 -15.08 -10.96
C ARG A 59 -8.68 -16.36 -10.36
N TYR A 60 -8.54 -16.35 -9.05
CA TYR A 60 -8.09 -17.49 -8.28
C TYR A 60 -9.32 -18.20 -7.72
N LYS A 61 -9.37 -19.52 -7.81
CA LYS A 61 -10.33 -20.30 -7.04
C LYS A 61 -9.73 -20.49 -5.63
N PRO A 62 -10.37 -19.96 -4.57
CA PRO A 62 -9.87 -20.16 -3.21
C PRO A 62 -9.79 -21.65 -2.89
N SER A 63 -8.65 -22.11 -2.38
CA SER A 63 -8.52 -23.46 -1.82
C SER A 63 -9.29 -23.58 -0.50
N GLU A 64 -9.50 -24.82 -0.05
CA GLU A 64 -10.03 -25.09 1.29
C GLU A 64 -9.09 -24.50 2.36
N GLU A 65 -7.78 -24.60 2.15
CA GLU A 65 -6.75 -24.04 3.04
C GLU A 65 -6.85 -22.51 3.16
N TYR A 66 -7.03 -21.77 2.05
CA TYR A 66 -7.27 -20.32 2.12
C TYR A 66 -8.53 -19.98 2.93
N VAL A 67 -9.60 -20.77 2.77
CA VAL A 67 -10.84 -20.55 3.50
C VAL A 67 -10.62 -20.78 4.99
N GLU A 68 -9.93 -21.85 5.38
CA GLU A 68 -9.65 -22.18 6.78
C GLU A 68 -8.68 -21.19 7.43
N GLU A 69 -7.52 -20.97 6.82
CA GLU A 69 -6.41 -20.17 7.38
C GLU A 69 -6.67 -18.66 7.33
N ILE A 70 -7.42 -18.17 6.34
CA ILE A 70 -7.63 -16.73 6.13
C ILE A 70 -9.09 -16.33 6.36
N LYS A 71 -10.06 -16.92 5.65
CA LYS A 71 -11.46 -16.44 5.70
C LYS A 71 -12.17 -16.77 7.01
N ASN A 72 -11.95 -17.97 7.54
CA ASN A 72 -12.58 -18.46 8.77
C ASN A 72 -11.76 -18.14 10.02
N ARG A 73 -10.57 -17.56 9.86
CA ARG A 73 -9.75 -17.13 10.97
C ARG A 73 -10.43 -16.00 11.74
N SER A 74 -10.48 -16.16 13.06
CA SER A 74 -10.91 -15.08 13.95
C SER A 74 -9.76 -14.09 14.18
N VAL A 75 -10.09 -12.80 14.17
CA VAL A 75 -9.11 -11.70 14.32
C VAL A 75 -9.26 -10.94 15.64
N ASP A 76 -10.18 -11.36 16.51
CA ASP A 76 -10.37 -10.82 17.85
C ASP A 76 -11.12 -11.80 18.77
N ASP A 77 -11.13 -11.52 20.08
CA ASP A 77 -11.79 -12.36 21.10
C ASP A 77 -13.32 -12.48 20.93
N LYS A 78 -13.91 -11.71 19.99
CA LYS A 78 -15.35 -11.72 19.71
C LYS A 78 -15.73 -12.63 18.56
N GLY A 79 -14.76 -13.31 17.93
CA GLY A 79 -15.04 -14.18 16.80
C GLY A 79 -15.27 -13.43 15.49
N ASN A 80 -14.84 -12.16 15.37
CA ASN A 80 -15.01 -11.45 14.10
C ASN A 80 -14.04 -11.98 13.04
N HIS A 81 -14.46 -11.89 11.78
CA HIS A 81 -13.67 -12.28 10.61
C HIS A 81 -13.42 -11.06 9.72
N ASN A 82 -12.18 -10.90 9.25
CA ASN A 82 -11.82 -9.86 8.31
C ASN A 82 -10.59 -10.29 7.53
N THR A 83 -10.72 -10.47 6.21
CA THR A 83 -9.68 -10.99 5.32
C THR A 83 -8.35 -10.28 5.52
N LEU A 84 -8.28 -8.96 5.32
CA LEU A 84 -7.03 -8.21 5.49
C LEU A 84 -6.38 -8.40 6.86
N LYS A 85 -7.16 -8.36 7.95
CA LYS A 85 -6.60 -8.61 9.29
C LYS A 85 -6.09 -10.03 9.45
N SER A 86 -6.80 -11.03 8.93
CA SER A 86 -6.35 -12.43 8.92
C SER A 86 -5.07 -12.60 8.12
N THR A 87 -4.99 -11.99 6.95
CA THR A 87 -3.80 -11.96 6.08
C THR A 87 -2.61 -11.31 6.79
N MET A 88 -2.81 -10.18 7.45
CA MET A 88 -1.74 -9.51 8.21
C MET A 88 -1.25 -10.37 9.38
N LEU A 89 -2.13 -11.13 10.05
CA LEU A 89 -1.73 -12.08 11.09
C LEU A 89 -0.97 -13.28 10.50
N TRP A 90 -1.36 -13.75 9.31
CA TRP A 90 -0.62 -14.80 8.59
C TRP A 90 0.82 -14.37 8.30
N PHE A 91 1.04 -13.11 7.88
CA PHE A 91 2.38 -12.55 7.73
C PHE A 91 3.15 -12.47 9.05
N VAL A 92 2.48 -12.28 10.19
CA VAL A 92 3.14 -12.33 11.51
C VAL A 92 3.59 -13.74 11.86
N GLU A 93 2.74 -14.74 11.62
CA GLU A 93 3.04 -16.14 11.91
C GLU A 93 4.17 -16.71 11.06
N ASN A 94 4.30 -16.23 9.82
CA ASN A 94 5.38 -16.60 8.91
C ASN A 94 6.65 -15.74 9.09
N GLY A 95 6.70 -14.88 10.11
CA GLY A 95 7.89 -14.11 10.47
C GLY A 95 8.19 -12.91 9.58
N ALA A 96 7.31 -12.58 8.62
CA ALA A 96 7.43 -11.37 7.80
C ALA A 96 7.21 -10.10 8.62
N LEU A 97 6.28 -10.18 9.57
CA LEU A 97 5.87 -9.08 10.44
C LEU A 97 6.00 -9.45 11.92
N THR A 98 6.15 -8.43 12.75
CA THR A 98 6.06 -8.54 14.20
C THR A 98 4.65 -8.18 14.67
N GLN A 99 4.33 -8.49 15.93
CA GLN A 99 3.09 -8.03 16.56
C GLN A 99 2.99 -6.49 16.62
N ASP A 100 4.12 -5.79 16.68
CA ASP A 100 4.16 -4.33 16.70
C ASP A 100 3.78 -3.76 15.33
N ASP A 101 4.23 -4.40 14.24
CA ASP A 101 3.81 -4.06 12.88
C ASP A 101 2.31 -4.27 12.70
N TYR A 102 1.74 -5.35 13.27
CA TYR A 102 0.30 -5.58 13.23
C TYR A 102 -0.49 -4.49 13.96
N ARG A 103 -0.02 -4.04 15.13
CA ARG A 103 -0.65 -2.92 15.85
C ARG A 103 -0.57 -1.62 15.04
N LEU A 104 0.58 -1.32 14.44
CA LEU A 104 0.75 -0.17 13.54
C LEU A 104 -0.24 -0.24 12.37
N PHE A 105 -0.39 -1.41 11.73
CA PHE A 105 -1.37 -1.62 10.67
C PHE A 105 -2.80 -1.25 11.11
N LEU A 106 -3.22 -1.65 12.32
CA LEU A 106 -4.55 -1.33 12.84
C LEU A 106 -4.75 0.19 12.99
N GLU A 107 -3.73 0.92 13.43
CA GLU A 107 -3.74 2.38 13.53
C GLU A 107 -3.85 3.04 12.15
N LEU A 108 -3.02 2.61 11.20
CA LEU A 108 -3.03 3.10 9.82
C LEU A 108 -4.38 2.87 9.13
N LYS A 109 -5.00 1.70 9.38
CA LYS A 109 -6.35 1.36 8.92
C LYS A 109 -7.40 2.29 9.51
N GLN A 110 -7.32 2.61 10.81
CA GLN A 110 -8.24 3.53 11.46
C GLN A 110 -8.12 4.96 10.90
N LEU A 111 -6.90 5.41 10.61
CA LEU A 111 -6.67 6.69 9.96
C LEU A 111 -7.27 6.71 8.55
N ARG A 112 -7.05 5.66 7.74
CA ARG A 112 -7.68 5.53 6.41
C ARG A 112 -9.20 5.64 6.50
N ASN A 113 -9.82 4.88 7.41
CA ASN A 113 -11.27 4.92 7.62
C ASN A 113 -11.75 6.33 8.00
N SER A 114 -10.96 7.04 8.81
CA SER A 114 -11.28 8.41 9.20
C SER A 114 -11.15 9.37 8.03
N PHE A 115 -10.14 9.25 7.18
CA PHE A 115 -10.05 10.04 5.94
C PHE A 115 -11.22 9.74 4.99
N ALA A 116 -11.60 8.48 4.80
CA ALA A 116 -12.68 8.11 3.90
C ALA A 116 -14.06 8.59 4.39
N HIS A 117 -14.35 8.48 5.68
CA HIS A 117 -15.70 8.77 6.23
C HIS A 117 -15.82 10.15 6.89
N LYS A 118 -14.71 10.79 7.23
CA LYS A 118 -14.67 12.07 7.95
C LYS A 118 -13.75 13.08 7.27
N MET A 119 -13.56 12.99 5.96
CA MET A 119 -12.70 13.88 5.17
C MET A 119 -12.90 15.36 5.50
N THR A 120 -14.16 15.82 5.58
CA THR A 120 -14.51 17.21 5.88
C THR A 120 -13.95 17.69 7.21
N LYS A 121 -13.82 16.81 8.22
CA LYS A 121 -13.15 17.12 9.49
C LYS A 121 -11.69 17.52 9.25
N TYR A 122 -10.98 16.76 8.42
CA TYR A 122 -9.56 16.98 8.13
C TYR A 122 -9.34 18.18 7.21
N LEU A 123 -10.26 18.47 6.29
CA LEU A 123 -10.22 19.69 5.50
C LEU A 123 -10.46 20.94 6.37
N TRP A 124 -11.29 20.80 7.42
CA TRP A 124 -11.55 21.87 8.37
C TRP A 124 -10.37 22.09 9.32
N SER A 125 -9.83 21.02 9.92
CA SER A 125 -8.72 21.13 10.88
C SER A 125 -7.36 21.36 10.22
N GLY A 126 -7.22 20.98 8.94
CA GLY A 126 -5.93 20.78 8.32
C GLY A 126 -5.30 19.45 8.73
N LEU A 127 -4.15 19.16 8.11
CA LEU A 127 -3.32 17.99 8.41
C LEU A 127 -2.08 18.40 9.22
N TYR A 128 -1.65 17.52 10.12
CA TYR A 128 -0.49 17.72 10.99
C TYR A 128 0.62 16.70 10.71
N GLU A 129 1.77 16.89 11.35
CA GLU A 129 2.97 16.04 11.23
C GLU A 129 2.69 14.55 11.47
N GLU A 130 1.77 14.21 12.39
CA GLU A 130 1.37 12.83 12.65
C GLU A 130 0.78 12.12 11.42
N HIS A 131 0.08 12.84 10.54
CA HIS A 131 -0.46 12.25 9.31
C HIS A 131 0.67 11.97 8.31
N ALA A 132 1.64 12.88 8.18
CA ALA A 132 2.82 12.67 7.34
C ALA A 132 3.64 11.48 7.85
N LYS A 133 3.81 11.35 9.18
CA LYS A 133 4.42 10.18 9.79
C LYS A 133 3.67 8.90 9.43
N ALA A 134 2.33 8.90 9.53
CA ALA A 134 1.52 7.74 9.18
C ALA A 134 1.67 7.33 7.71
N LEU A 135 1.82 8.28 6.78
CA LEU A 135 2.12 7.97 5.38
C LEU A 135 3.47 7.25 5.23
N GLY A 136 4.51 7.74 5.92
CA GLY A 136 5.83 7.11 5.94
C GLY A 136 5.82 5.72 6.61
N ASP A 137 5.06 5.56 7.69
CA ASP A 137 4.87 4.29 8.38
C ASP A 137 4.16 3.27 7.46
N LEU A 138 3.10 3.67 6.76
CA LEU A 138 2.39 2.83 5.80
C LEU A 138 3.30 2.37 4.66
N LEU A 139 4.08 3.29 4.08
CA LEU A 139 5.04 2.97 3.03
C LEU A 139 6.13 2.00 3.52
N SER A 140 6.62 2.20 4.74
CA SER A 140 7.63 1.32 5.35
C SER A 140 7.08 -0.08 5.63
N LEU A 141 5.85 -0.18 6.13
CA LEU A 141 5.17 -1.46 6.33
C LEU A 141 4.95 -2.18 5.00
N TYR A 142 4.50 -1.47 3.96
CA TYR A 142 4.28 -2.05 2.64
C TYR A 142 5.59 -2.57 2.04
N ARG A 143 6.68 -1.78 2.08
CA ARG A 143 8.02 -2.22 1.66
C ARG A 143 8.50 -3.47 2.41
N LYS A 144 8.24 -3.54 3.72
CA LYS A 144 8.63 -4.69 4.54
C LYS A 144 7.96 -5.98 4.06
N ILE A 145 6.65 -5.93 3.81
CA ILE A 145 5.88 -7.08 3.32
C ILE A 145 6.33 -7.46 1.90
N GLU A 146 6.40 -6.49 0.99
CA GLU A 146 6.77 -6.75 -0.42
C GLU A 146 8.16 -7.35 -0.54
N ARG A 147 9.15 -6.80 0.17
CA ARG A 147 10.50 -7.36 0.15
C ARG A 147 10.52 -8.78 0.70
N TRP A 148 9.86 -9.03 1.82
CA TRP A 148 9.78 -10.39 2.38
C TRP A 148 9.11 -11.35 1.39
N TRP A 149 8.01 -10.92 0.77
CA TRP A 149 7.30 -11.72 -0.22
C TRP A 149 8.18 -12.09 -1.41
N ILE A 150 8.85 -11.09 -2.00
CA ILE A 150 9.70 -11.33 -3.17
C ILE A 150 10.87 -12.25 -2.81
N VAL A 151 11.55 -11.99 -1.68
CA VAL A 151 12.75 -12.74 -1.28
C VAL A 151 12.43 -14.16 -0.82
N GLU A 152 11.39 -14.34 -0.02
CA GLU A 152 11.10 -15.64 0.61
C GLU A 152 10.13 -16.51 -0.20
N ILE A 153 9.33 -15.91 -1.08
CA ILE A 153 8.31 -16.63 -1.87
C ILE A 153 8.64 -16.57 -3.36
N GLU A 154 8.70 -15.38 -3.97
CA GLU A 154 8.80 -15.28 -5.44
C GLU A 154 10.14 -15.76 -6.00
N ILE A 155 11.26 -15.33 -5.42
CA ILE A 155 12.60 -15.67 -5.90
C ILE A 155 12.87 -17.19 -5.80
N PRO A 156 12.57 -17.88 -4.68
CA PRO A 156 12.76 -19.34 -4.59
C PRO A 156 11.97 -20.13 -5.64
N ILE A 157 10.83 -19.62 -6.10
CA ILE A 157 10.00 -20.28 -7.12
C ILE A 157 10.25 -19.75 -8.55
N ALA A 158 11.05 -18.70 -8.71
CA ALA A 158 11.41 -18.11 -10.02
C ALA A 158 12.39 -18.98 -10.83
N GLY A 159 12.94 -20.05 -10.26
CA GLY A 159 13.89 -20.92 -10.94
C GLY A 159 15.22 -20.22 -11.22
N ASN A 160 15.65 -20.20 -12.49
CA ASN A 160 16.96 -19.66 -12.89
C ASN A 160 16.90 -18.20 -13.38
N ASP A 161 15.76 -17.52 -13.22
CA ASP A 161 15.56 -16.16 -13.75
C ASP A 161 16.19 -15.07 -12.87
N VAL A 162 16.68 -15.42 -11.68
CA VAL A 162 17.29 -14.49 -10.72
C VAL A 162 18.82 -14.69 -10.69
N PRO A 163 19.62 -13.62 -10.92
CA PRO A 163 21.07 -13.73 -10.87
C PRO A 163 21.62 -14.18 -9.50
N GLU A 164 22.68 -14.98 -9.52
CA GLU A 164 23.44 -15.27 -8.29
C GLU A 164 24.01 -13.98 -7.68
N GLY A 165 23.84 -13.82 -6.37
CA GLY A 165 24.34 -12.66 -5.63
C GLY A 165 23.54 -11.37 -5.82
N TYR A 166 22.25 -11.46 -6.18
CA TYR A 166 21.37 -10.30 -6.21
C TYR A 166 21.28 -9.61 -4.83
N ASP A 167 21.06 -8.30 -4.84
CA ASP A 167 20.86 -7.51 -3.62
C ASP A 167 19.43 -7.68 -3.11
N ALA A 168 19.25 -8.59 -2.15
CA ALA A 168 17.95 -8.85 -1.53
C ALA A 168 17.39 -7.66 -0.73
N ASP A 169 18.25 -6.78 -0.21
CA ASP A 169 17.83 -5.61 0.54
C ASP A 169 17.32 -4.48 -0.38
N GLY A 170 17.81 -4.44 -1.63
CA GLY A 170 17.43 -3.49 -2.66
C GLY A 170 16.19 -3.85 -3.48
N VAL A 171 15.59 -5.02 -3.24
CA VAL A 171 14.39 -5.48 -3.97
C VAL A 171 13.17 -4.62 -3.65
N THR A 172 12.41 -4.25 -4.69
CA THR A 172 11.15 -3.49 -4.57
C THR A 172 10.18 -3.86 -5.68
N SER A 173 8.87 -3.66 -5.42
CA SER A 173 7.84 -3.88 -6.43
C SER A 173 7.57 -2.63 -7.27
N GLY A 174 7.10 -2.83 -8.50
CA GLY A 174 6.77 -1.73 -9.41
C GLY A 174 5.68 -0.79 -8.87
N ILE A 175 4.76 -1.30 -8.05
CA ILE A 175 3.72 -0.50 -7.42
C ILE A 175 4.29 0.43 -6.35
N LEU A 176 5.19 -0.08 -5.49
CA LEU A 176 5.90 0.74 -4.50
C LEU A 176 6.76 1.80 -5.17
N LEU A 177 7.49 1.44 -6.23
CA LEU A 177 8.26 2.40 -7.04
C LEU A 177 7.36 3.52 -7.57
N THR A 178 6.15 3.18 -8.03
CA THR A 178 5.18 4.17 -8.53
C THR A 178 4.74 5.14 -7.43
N PHE A 179 4.42 4.64 -6.23
CA PHE A 179 4.08 5.51 -5.08
C PHE A 179 5.25 6.38 -4.65
N ASP A 180 6.48 5.85 -4.65
CA ASP A 180 7.69 6.61 -4.37
C ASP A 180 7.87 7.76 -5.36
N MET A 181 7.68 7.51 -6.66
CA MET A 181 7.73 8.54 -7.68
C MET A 181 6.64 9.61 -7.47
N MET A 182 5.41 9.22 -7.12
CA MET A 182 4.32 10.15 -6.83
C MET A 182 4.63 11.03 -5.61
N ILE A 183 5.07 10.44 -4.50
CA ILE A 183 5.45 11.18 -3.28
C ILE A 183 6.58 12.16 -3.59
N ASN A 184 7.62 11.69 -4.29
CA ASN A 184 8.77 12.52 -4.64
C ASN A 184 8.41 13.66 -5.59
N THR A 185 7.47 13.44 -6.51
CA THR A 185 6.95 14.45 -7.42
C THR A 185 6.15 15.52 -6.67
N LEU A 186 5.25 15.08 -5.77
CA LEU A 186 4.35 15.97 -5.04
C LEU A 186 5.07 16.78 -3.95
N TYR A 187 6.03 16.18 -3.25
CA TYR A 187 6.57 16.75 -2.01
C TYR A 187 8.09 16.98 -2.01
N ASN A 188 8.85 16.35 -2.92
CA ASN A 188 10.32 16.41 -2.92
C ASN A 188 10.92 17.04 -4.19
N GLY A 189 10.11 17.69 -5.03
CA GLY A 189 10.58 18.46 -6.19
C GLY A 189 11.20 17.61 -7.30
N LYS A 190 10.89 16.31 -7.38
CA LYS A 190 11.50 15.38 -8.34
C LYS A 190 10.79 15.26 -9.70
N SER A 191 9.82 16.12 -9.97
CA SER A 191 9.01 16.05 -11.21
C SER A 191 9.87 16.08 -12.48
N GLU A 192 10.75 17.07 -12.64
CA GLU A 192 11.56 17.19 -13.86
C GLU A 192 12.60 16.07 -13.99
N ASP A 193 13.20 15.62 -12.88
CA ASP A 193 14.13 14.48 -12.87
C ASP A 193 13.47 13.25 -13.49
N TYR A 194 12.26 12.89 -13.04
CA TYR A 194 11.53 11.74 -13.57
C TYR A 194 11.04 11.93 -15.01
N LEU A 195 10.54 13.12 -15.35
CA LEU A 195 10.11 13.40 -16.73
C LEU A 195 11.27 13.34 -17.71
N GLN A 196 12.47 13.78 -17.30
CA GLN A 196 13.65 13.67 -18.14
C GLN A 196 14.06 12.21 -18.37
N ILE A 197 14.05 11.37 -17.32
CA ILE A 197 14.31 9.93 -17.45
C ILE A 197 13.34 9.29 -18.45
N ILE A 198 12.05 9.61 -18.39
CA ILE A 198 11.05 9.07 -19.33
C ILE A 198 11.35 9.55 -20.76
N ARG A 199 11.67 10.83 -20.97
CA ARG A 199 12.05 11.36 -22.29
C ARG A 199 13.26 10.61 -22.85
N ASP A 200 14.27 10.35 -22.04
CA ASP A 200 15.49 9.65 -22.44
C ASP A 200 15.27 8.17 -22.78
N LEU A 201 14.32 7.51 -22.10
CA LEU A 201 13.93 6.14 -22.44
C LEU A 201 13.17 6.10 -23.78
N GLN A 202 12.28 7.05 -24.02
CA GLN A 202 11.51 7.15 -25.26
C GLN A 202 12.38 7.48 -26.49
N THR A 203 13.49 8.20 -26.33
CA THR A 203 14.43 8.48 -27.43
C THR A 203 15.27 7.27 -27.77
N LYS A 204 15.70 6.48 -26.77
CA LYS A 204 16.45 5.23 -26.97
C LYS A 204 15.63 4.15 -27.68
N ASP A 205 14.33 4.01 -27.36
CA ASP A 205 13.44 3.07 -28.04
C ASP A 205 13.16 3.44 -29.51
N ARG A 206 13.50 4.67 -29.94
CA ARG A 206 13.37 5.13 -31.34
C ARG A 206 14.62 4.91 -32.19
N GLY A 207 15.68 4.30 -31.66
CA GLY A 207 16.86 3.91 -32.44
C GLY A 207 17.60 5.09 -33.09
N ILE A 208 17.76 6.21 -32.37
CA ILE A 208 18.78 7.23 -32.66
C ILE A 208 19.93 7.04 -31.68
#